data_AF-A0A976HMV9-F1
#
_entry.id   AF-A0A976HMV9-F1
#
_cell.length_a   1.000
_cell.length_b   1.000
_cell.length_c   1.000
_cell.angle_alpha   90.00
_cell.angle_beta   90.00
_cell.angle_gamma   90.00
#
_symmetry.space_group_name_H-M   'P 1'
#
loop_
_entity.id
_entity.type
_entity.pdbx_description
1 polymer ?
#
loop_
_entity_poly.entity_id
_entity_poly.type
_entity_poly.pdbx_seq_one_letter_code
_entity_poly.pdbx_strand_id
1 'polypeptide(L)'
;MMEADVIIIGSGMGGATLAAALAPSGRRIVILERGERLPDTPEARDPVAIIGRGHFKPDEVWHDVAGAPFNPGNYAFVGGNTKFYGAVLLRYRAEDFAPLRHIEGVTPGWPIPYSALERWYSRAETLYRVRGDAGQDLTEPPHSAPYPFPPVPDEADIVALRQAFAAQGLHPSALPLGVDIDAWLKRAPTTWDAFPCTTGAKSDAESCGLAEALRHPNVTLLTGTKVLRLLSEGRLL
;
A
#
# COMPACT_ATOMS: atom_id res chain seq x y z
N MET A 1 31.78 8.53 1.25
CA MET A 1 30.63 7.63 1.45
C MET A 1 29.63 8.34 2.33
N MET A 2 28.33 8.29 2.03
CA MET A 2 27.33 8.74 2.99
C MET A 2 27.32 7.76 4.17
N GLU A 3 27.43 8.29 5.38
CA GLU A 3 27.23 7.51 6.60
C GLU A 3 25.74 7.50 6.97
N ALA A 4 25.22 6.32 7.30
CA ALA A 4 23.84 6.13 7.74
C ALA A 4 23.83 5.23 8.97
N ASP A 5 22.92 5.50 9.90
CA ASP A 5 22.66 4.63 11.05
C ASP A 5 21.63 3.54 10.67
N VAL A 6 20.75 3.85 9.71
CA VAL A 6 19.74 2.94 9.16
C VAL A 6 19.69 3.10 7.64
N ILE A 7 19.78 1.98 6.92
CA ILE A 7 19.55 1.92 5.47
C ILE A 7 18.25 1.17 5.22
N ILE A 8 17.32 1.81 4.50
CA ILE A 8 16.05 1.22 4.08
C ILE A 8 16.12 1.00 2.56
N ILE A 9 15.95 -0.25 2.12
CA ILE A 9 16.01 -0.61 0.71
C ILE A 9 14.58 -0.74 0.18
N GLY A 10 14.19 0.18 -0.69
CA GLY A 10 12.85 0.31 -1.27
C GLY A 10 12.01 1.38 -0.57
N SER A 11 11.36 2.22 -1.36
CA SER A 11 10.47 3.29 -0.88
C SER A 11 8.99 2.94 -0.92
N GLY A 12 8.66 1.64 -1.06
CA GLY A 12 7.28 1.14 -0.99
C GLY A 12 6.67 1.22 0.41
N MET A 13 5.45 0.68 0.57
CA MET A 13 4.65 0.80 1.80
C MET A 13 5.44 0.48 3.08
N GLY A 14 6.15 -0.64 3.09
CA GLY A 14 6.94 -1.07 4.25
C GLY A 14 8.10 -0.12 4.56
N GLY A 15 8.92 0.21 3.56
CA GLY A 15 10.08 1.09 3.73
C GLY A 15 9.70 2.52 4.11
N ALA A 16 8.69 3.07 3.46
CA ALA A 16 8.17 4.41 3.74
C ALA A 16 7.54 4.49 5.14
N THR A 17 6.72 3.50 5.53
CA THR A 17 6.12 3.46 6.88
C THR A 17 7.19 3.31 7.96
N LEU A 18 8.18 2.44 7.74
CA LEU A 18 9.30 2.24 8.66
C LEU A 18 10.11 3.54 8.81
N ALA A 19 10.40 4.21 7.69
CA ALA A 19 11.08 5.50 7.71
C ALA A 19 10.30 6.54 8.52
N ALA A 20 8.99 6.66 8.30
CA ALA A 20 8.13 7.59 9.04
C ALA A 20 8.15 7.31 10.56
N ALA A 21 8.13 6.03 10.95
CA ALA A 21 8.17 5.63 12.35
C ALA A 21 9.53 5.92 13.01
N LEU A 22 10.63 5.80 12.27
CA LEU A 22 11.99 5.99 12.78
C LEU A 22 12.51 7.43 12.67
N ALA A 23 11.96 8.24 11.76
CA ALA A 23 12.43 9.59 11.48
C ALA A 23 12.53 10.49 12.73
N PRO A 24 11.56 10.47 13.69
CA PRO A 24 11.65 11.26 14.92
C PRO A 24 12.80 10.85 15.87
N SER A 25 13.45 9.71 15.65
CA SER A 25 14.54 9.24 16.52
C SER A 25 15.86 10.00 16.37
N GLY A 26 15.99 10.86 15.35
CA GLY A 26 17.22 11.60 15.04
C GLY A 26 18.33 10.78 14.39
N ARG A 27 18.14 9.46 14.22
CA ARG A 27 19.07 8.60 13.46
C ARG A 27 19.17 9.05 12.01
N ARG A 28 20.36 8.95 11.42
CA ARG A 28 20.59 9.20 9.99
C ARG A 28 20.01 8.04 9.19
N ILE A 29 18.91 8.28 8.48
CA ILE A 29 18.19 7.28 7.70
C ILE A 29 18.42 7.57 6.22
N VAL A 30 18.91 6.57 5.49
CA VAL A 30 19.04 6.63 4.03
C VAL A 30 18.10 5.61 3.40
N ILE A 31 17.19 6.09 2.55
CA ILE A 31 16.25 5.28 1.79
C ILE A 31 16.78 5.16 0.36
N LEU A 32 16.94 3.92 -0.12
CA LEU A 32 17.43 3.61 -1.46
C LEU A 32 16.27 3.12 -2.32
N GLU A 33 15.91 3.86 -3.36
CA GLU A 33 14.87 3.48 -4.32
C GLU A 33 15.52 3.22 -5.69
N ARG A 34 15.20 2.08 -6.30
CA ARG A 34 15.72 1.70 -7.62
C ARG A 34 15.11 2.53 -8.75
N GLY A 35 13.87 2.98 -8.56
CA GLY A 35 13.11 3.77 -9.50
C GLY A 35 13.27 5.28 -9.34
N GLU A 36 12.61 6.01 -10.22
CA GLU A 36 12.44 7.47 -10.12
C GLU A 36 11.04 7.84 -9.62
N ARG A 37 10.79 9.14 -9.40
CA ARG A 37 9.41 9.61 -9.16
C ARG A 37 8.59 9.48 -10.43
N LEU A 38 7.33 9.08 -10.27
CA LEU A 38 6.43 8.91 -11.41
C LEU A 38 5.97 10.30 -11.92
N PRO A 39 6.20 10.65 -13.19
CA PRO A 39 5.80 11.95 -13.74
C PRO A 39 4.29 12.04 -13.97
N ASP A 40 3.68 13.22 -13.79
CA ASP A 40 2.29 13.46 -14.17
C ASP A 40 2.17 13.66 -15.69
N THR A 41 1.93 12.56 -16.42
CA THR A 41 1.79 12.57 -17.88
C THR A 41 0.39 12.15 -18.33
N PRO A 42 -0.02 12.41 -19.58
CA PRO A 42 -1.30 11.93 -20.11
C PRO A 42 -1.46 10.40 -20.00
N GLU A 43 -0.38 9.64 -20.17
CA GLU A 43 -0.36 8.17 -20.05
C GLU A 43 -0.78 7.70 -18.66
N ALA A 44 -0.50 8.50 -17.61
CA ALA A 44 -0.91 8.21 -16.24
C ALA A 44 -2.44 8.24 -16.04
N ARG A 45 -3.20 8.66 -17.06
CA ARG A 45 -4.67 8.72 -17.08
C ARG A 45 -5.30 8.02 -18.29
N ASP A 46 -4.50 7.31 -19.08
CA ASP A 46 -4.99 6.53 -20.23
C ASP A 46 -5.02 5.03 -19.87
N PRO A 47 -6.21 4.40 -19.71
CA PRO A 47 -6.28 2.97 -19.41
C PRO A 47 -5.63 2.10 -20.50
N VAL A 48 -5.61 2.56 -21.77
CA VAL A 48 -4.94 1.84 -22.85
C VAL A 48 -3.42 1.92 -22.69
N ALA A 49 -2.88 3.07 -22.25
CA ALA A 49 -1.46 3.19 -21.91
C ALA A 49 -1.08 2.29 -20.74
N ILE A 50 -1.84 2.41 -19.64
CA ILE A 50 -1.52 1.76 -18.36
C ILE A 50 -1.65 0.24 -18.47
N ILE A 51 -2.80 -0.23 -18.95
CA ILE A 51 -3.18 -1.64 -18.93
C ILE A 51 -2.82 -2.30 -20.26
N GLY A 52 -3.27 -1.70 -21.37
CA GLY A 52 -3.13 -2.27 -22.70
C GLY A 52 -1.68 -2.34 -23.17
N ARG A 53 -0.93 -1.24 -23.02
CA ARG A 53 0.48 -1.14 -23.43
C ARG A 53 1.46 -1.44 -22.29
N GLY A 54 0.99 -1.49 -21.05
CA GLY A 54 1.86 -1.70 -19.89
C GLY A 54 2.91 -0.58 -19.72
N HIS A 55 2.57 0.66 -20.08
CA HIS A 55 3.53 1.77 -20.22
C HIS A 55 4.44 2.01 -19.00
N PHE A 56 3.94 1.71 -17.80
CA PHE A 56 4.68 1.88 -16.55
C PHE A 56 5.30 0.60 -16.00
N LYS A 57 5.10 -0.55 -16.66
CA LYS A 57 5.71 -1.81 -16.23
C LYS A 57 7.22 -1.73 -16.49
N PRO A 58 8.05 -2.24 -15.57
CA PRO A 58 9.48 -2.32 -15.84
C PRO A 58 9.74 -3.37 -16.93
N ASP A 59 10.79 -3.16 -17.72
CA ASP A 59 11.30 -4.13 -18.71
C ASP A 59 12.03 -5.33 -18.06
N GLU A 60 11.79 -5.58 -16.77
CA GLU A 60 12.45 -6.61 -16.00
C GLU A 60 11.82 -8.00 -16.28
N VAL A 61 12.68 -9.00 -16.46
CA VAL A 61 12.30 -10.39 -16.67
C VAL A 61 12.83 -11.25 -15.53
N TRP A 62 11.92 -11.92 -14.84
CA TRP A 62 12.20 -12.91 -13.81
C TRP A 62 12.01 -14.31 -14.40
N HIS A 63 12.55 -15.33 -13.74
CA HIS A 63 12.40 -16.72 -14.18
C HIS A 63 11.79 -17.55 -13.07
N ASP A 64 10.84 -18.41 -13.41
CA ASP A 64 10.26 -19.35 -12.47
C ASP A 64 11.23 -20.51 -12.15
N VAL A 65 10.78 -21.47 -11.33
CA VAL A 65 11.60 -22.63 -10.95
C VAL A 65 11.97 -23.53 -12.14
N ALA A 66 11.21 -23.48 -13.23
CA ALA A 66 11.48 -24.19 -14.48
C ALA A 66 12.31 -23.35 -15.47
N GLY A 67 12.67 -22.12 -15.12
CA GLY A 67 13.41 -21.20 -15.97
C GLY A 67 12.56 -20.48 -17.02
N ALA A 68 11.22 -20.50 -16.92
CA ALA A 68 10.36 -19.78 -17.84
C ALA A 68 10.35 -18.27 -17.51
N PRO A 69 10.52 -17.38 -18.51
CA PRO A 69 10.56 -15.94 -18.27
C PRO A 69 9.16 -15.39 -17.97
N PHE A 70 9.07 -14.48 -16.99
CA PHE A 70 7.86 -13.72 -16.69
C PHE A 70 8.19 -12.31 -16.20
N ASN A 71 7.28 -11.35 -16.41
CA ASN A 71 7.38 -10.05 -15.77
C ASN A 71 6.75 -10.14 -14.36
N PRO A 72 7.44 -9.70 -13.30
CA PRO A 72 6.95 -9.89 -11.93
C PRO A 72 5.77 -9.00 -11.55
N GLY A 73 5.29 -8.12 -12.43
CA GLY A 73 4.18 -7.21 -12.16
C GLY A 73 4.48 -6.15 -11.10
N ASN A 74 5.76 -5.97 -10.75
CA ASN A 74 6.21 -4.99 -9.78
C ASN A 74 6.55 -3.67 -10.47
N TYR A 75 6.21 -2.54 -9.84
CA TYR A 75 6.52 -1.20 -10.34
C TYR A 75 7.76 -0.62 -9.64
N ALA A 76 8.64 0.00 -10.41
CA ALA A 76 9.88 0.62 -9.93
C ALA A 76 9.76 2.15 -9.93
N PHE A 77 9.00 2.68 -8.99
CA PHE A 77 8.86 4.12 -8.78
C PHE A 77 8.97 4.44 -7.29
N VAL A 78 9.23 5.70 -6.96
CA VAL A 78 9.07 6.18 -5.58
C VAL A 78 7.64 5.90 -5.11
N GLY A 79 7.51 5.16 -4.01
CA GLY A 79 6.24 4.62 -3.50
C GLY A 79 5.90 3.19 -3.94
N GLY A 80 6.67 2.60 -4.86
CA GLY A 80 6.54 1.21 -5.31
C GLY A 80 5.16 0.85 -5.85
N ASN A 81 4.73 -0.39 -5.62
CA ASN A 81 3.44 -0.92 -6.10
C ASN A 81 2.22 -0.13 -5.61
N THR A 82 2.33 0.59 -4.50
CA THR A 82 1.22 1.40 -3.97
C THR A 82 0.89 2.61 -4.84
N LYS A 83 1.73 2.93 -5.83
CA LYS A 83 1.36 3.87 -6.89
C LYS A 83 0.18 3.38 -7.71
N PHE A 84 0.10 2.09 -7.97
CA PHE A 84 -0.81 1.49 -8.94
C PHE A 84 -1.95 0.69 -8.32
N TYR A 85 -1.85 0.29 -7.04
CA TYR A 85 -2.89 -0.51 -6.37
C TYR A 85 -4.29 0.15 -6.32
N GLY A 86 -5.32 -0.63 -5.99
CA GLY A 86 -6.69 -0.15 -5.82
C GLY A 86 -6.97 0.66 -4.55
N ALA A 87 -5.96 0.86 -3.69
CA ALA A 87 -6.07 1.56 -2.42
C ALA A 87 -7.05 0.98 -1.40
N VAL A 88 -7.39 -0.30 -1.54
CA VAL A 88 -8.08 -1.07 -0.49
C VAL A 88 -7.08 -1.38 0.62
N LEU A 89 -7.37 -0.93 1.84
CA LEU A 89 -6.49 -1.02 3.02
C LEU A 89 -7.22 -1.75 4.15
N LEU A 90 -7.51 -3.03 3.91
CA LEU A 90 -8.19 -3.91 4.86
C LEU A 90 -7.27 -4.35 6.00
N ARG A 91 -7.84 -4.47 7.20
CA ARG A 91 -7.21 -5.22 8.29
C ARG A 91 -7.31 -6.72 8.01
N TYR A 92 -6.35 -7.49 8.50
CA TYR A 92 -6.57 -8.92 8.69
C TYR A 92 -7.71 -9.12 9.69
N ARG A 93 -8.47 -10.20 9.56
CA ARG A 93 -9.48 -10.60 10.56
C ARG A 93 -8.79 -11.15 11.81
N ALA A 94 -9.47 -11.12 12.94
CA ALA A 94 -8.87 -11.59 14.19
C ALA A 94 -8.53 -13.09 14.13
N GLU A 95 -9.37 -13.84 13.42
CA GLU A 95 -9.27 -15.27 13.18
C GLU A 95 -8.08 -15.63 12.28
N ASP A 96 -7.67 -14.73 11.38
CA ASP A 96 -6.51 -14.94 10.49
C ASP A 96 -5.19 -15.06 11.29
N PHE A 97 -5.17 -14.59 12.54
CA PHE A 97 -4.02 -14.74 13.44
C PHE A 97 -3.97 -16.11 14.11
N ALA A 98 -5.06 -16.88 14.10
CA ALA A 98 -5.11 -18.24 14.64
C ALA A 98 -4.92 -19.29 13.52
N PRO A 99 -4.59 -20.55 13.87
CA PRO A 99 -4.63 -21.64 12.92
C PRO A 99 -6.03 -21.82 12.33
N LEU A 100 -6.14 -21.76 11.00
CA LEU A 100 -7.40 -21.90 10.26
C LEU A 100 -7.38 -23.15 9.39
N ARG A 101 -8.48 -23.92 9.42
CA ARG A 101 -8.64 -25.10 8.58
C ARG A 101 -9.24 -24.71 7.24
N HIS A 102 -8.54 -25.05 6.16
CA HIS A 102 -8.98 -24.95 4.77
C HIS A 102 -9.14 -26.35 4.17
N ILE A 103 -9.62 -26.41 2.92
CA ILE A 103 -9.85 -27.67 2.17
C ILE A 103 -8.56 -28.50 2.11
N GLU A 104 -7.41 -27.85 1.89
CA GLU A 104 -6.12 -28.52 1.63
C GLU A 104 -5.16 -28.54 2.83
N GLY A 105 -5.56 -28.02 3.99
CA GLY A 105 -4.67 -28.00 5.15
C GLY A 105 -5.08 -27.03 6.25
N VAL A 106 -4.15 -26.80 7.19
CA VAL A 106 -4.34 -25.87 8.31
C VAL A 106 -3.23 -24.82 8.25
N THR A 107 -3.59 -23.53 8.32
CA THR A 107 -2.58 -22.47 8.44
C THR A 107 -1.93 -22.54 9.82
N PRO A 108 -0.64 -22.18 9.96
CA PRO A 108 0.03 -22.22 11.26
C PRO A 108 -0.46 -21.13 12.23
N GLY A 109 -1.22 -20.14 11.76
CA GLY A 109 -1.49 -18.91 12.49
C GLY A 109 -0.26 -18.02 12.62
N TRP A 110 -0.45 -16.83 13.17
CA TRP A 110 0.63 -15.89 13.47
C TRP A 110 1.12 -16.08 14.91
N PRO A 111 2.41 -15.81 15.21
CA PRO A 111 2.94 -15.92 16.57
C PRO A 111 2.49 -14.78 17.50
N ILE A 112 1.59 -13.91 17.04
CA ILE A 112 1.03 -12.77 17.77
C ILE A 112 -0.48 -12.71 17.49
N PRO A 113 -1.31 -12.25 18.44
CA PRO A 113 -2.72 -12.03 18.19
C PRO A 113 -2.98 -10.72 17.45
N TYR A 114 -4.16 -10.59 16.84
CA TYR A 114 -4.64 -9.33 16.27
C TYR A 114 -4.53 -8.15 17.25
N SER A 115 -4.84 -8.37 18.53
CA SER A 115 -4.81 -7.32 19.57
C SER A 115 -3.41 -6.70 19.74
N ALA A 116 -2.34 -7.40 19.38
CA ALA A 116 -0.98 -6.86 19.39
C ALA A 116 -0.74 -5.87 18.23
N LEU A 117 -1.49 -6.01 17.13
CA LEU A 117 -1.40 -5.19 15.92
C LEU A 117 -2.46 -4.10 15.82
N GLU A 118 -3.60 -4.23 16.52
CA GLU A 118 -4.75 -3.33 16.44
C GLU A 118 -4.33 -1.84 16.48
N ARG A 119 -3.57 -1.44 17.49
CA ARG A 119 -3.12 -0.05 17.62
C ARG A 119 -2.28 0.44 16.44
N TRP A 120 -1.56 -0.48 15.80
CA TRP A 120 -0.70 -0.19 14.66
C TRP A 120 -1.52 -0.12 13.36
N TYR A 121 -2.59 -0.91 13.23
CA TYR A 121 -3.59 -0.72 12.18
C TYR A 121 -4.23 0.66 12.29
N SER A 122 -4.71 1.06 13.48
CA SER A 122 -5.32 2.39 13.70
C SER A 122 -4.36 3.53 13.33
N ARG A 123 -3.07 3.39 13.65
CA ARG A 123 -2.03 4.36 13.24
C ARG A 123 -1.77 4.36 11.74
N ALA A 124 -1.73 3.18 11.11
CA ALA A 124 -1.55 3.07 9.67
C ALA A 124 -2.74 3.66 8.91
N GLU A 125 -3.97 3.42 9.36
CA GLU A 125 -5.18 4.00 8.78
C GLU A 125 -5.18 5.51 8.85
N THR A 126 -4.70 6.08 9.96
CA THR A 126 -4.50 7.53 10.10
C THR A 126 -3.43 8.04 9.13
N LEU A 127 -2.25 7.42 9.11
CA LEU A 127 -1.13 7.81 8.24
C LEU A 127 -1.51 7.75 6.75
N TYR A 128 -2.24 6.72 6.35
CA TYR A 128 -2.68 6.47 4.98
C TYR A 128 -4.08 7.04 4.68
N ARG A 129 -4.64 7.83 5.59
CA ARG A 129 -5.90 8.58 5.40
C ARG A 129 -7.04 7.67 4.93
N VAL A 130 -7.17 6.51 5.57
CA VAL A 130 -8.15 5.49 5.19
C VAL A 130 -9.57 5.97 5.47
N ARG A 131 -10.45 5.76 4.49
CA ARG A 131 -11.86 6.12 4.49
C ARG A 131 -12.68 4.85 4.63
N GLY A 132 -13.50 4.73 5.67
CA GLY A 132 -14.23 3.49 5.93
C GLY A 132 -15.27 3.61 7.03
N ASP A 133 -15.96 2.49 7.29
CA ASP A 133 -16.97 2.34 8.34
C ASP A 133 -16.81 0.97 8.99
N ALA A 134 -16.34 0.97 10.24
CA ALA A 134 -16.09 -0.26 11.00
C ALA A 134 -17.38 -0.94 11.50
N GLY A 135 -18.55 -0.33 11.32
CA GLY A 135 -19.84 -0.85 11.78
C GLY A 135 -20.64 -1.63 10.73
N GLN A 136 -20.22 -1.64 9.46
CA GLN A 136 -20.98 -2.28 8.38
C GLN A 136 -20.63 -3.75 8.18
N ASP A 137 -19.36 -4.11 8.31
CA ASP A 137 -18.89 -5.47 8.14
C ASP A 137 -18.96 -6.23 9.47
N LEU A 138 -19.81 -7.25 9.52
CA LEU A 138 -20.01 -8.08 10.72
C LEU A 138 -18.76 -8.88 11.12
N THR A 139 -17.80 -9.01 10.22
CA THR A 139 -16.51 -9.69 10.43
C THR A 139 -15.38 -8.72 10.77
N GLU A 140 -15.63 -7.40 10.79
CA GLU A 140 -14.60 -6.42 11.10
C GLU A 140 -14.04 -6.65 12.51
N PRO A 141 -12.72 -6.85 12.68
CA PRO A 141 -12.13 -7.04 13.99
C PRO A 141 -12.22 -5.75 14.83
N PRO A 142 -12.09 -5.81 16.17
CA PRO A 142 -12.26 -4.63 17.02
C PRO A 142 -11.31 -3.47 16.68
N HIS A 143 -11.85 -2.24 16.66
CA HIS A 143 -11.09 -1.01 16.46
C HIS A 143 -10.99 -0.22 17.78
N SER A 144 -9.81 0.27 18.16
CA SER A 144 -9.64 1.19 19.29
C SER A 144 -10.07 2.63 18.94
N ALA A 145 -10.07 2.95 17.66
CA ALA A 145 -10.47 4.24 17.10
C ALA A 145 -11.17 4.02 15.75
N PRO A 146 -12.20 4.80 15.40
CA PRO A 146 -12.85 4.70 14.10
C PRO A 146 -11.87 5.11 12.98
N TYR A 147 -12.22 4.77 11.73
CA TYR A 147 -11.54 5.33 10.57
C TYR A 147 -11.49 6.86 10.63
N PRO A 148 -10.38 7.49 10.19
CA PRO A 148 -10.23 8.94 10.26
C PRO A 148 -11.19 9.72 9.34
N PHE A 149 -11.84 9.02 8.41
CA PHE A 149 -12.76 9.60 7.43
C PHE A 149 -13.92 8.63 7.11
N PRO A 150 -15.10 9.16 6.71
CA PRO A 150 -16.22 8.32 6.28
C PRO A 150 -15.91 7.54 4.99
N PRO A 151 -16.63 6.44 4.69
CA PRO A 151 -16.45 5.67 3.46
C PRO A 151 -16.53 6.52 2.20
N VAL A 152 -15.84 6.06 1.14
CA VAL A 152 -16.07 6.57 -0.21
C VAL A 152 -17.50 6.22 -0.63
N PRO A 153 -18.31 7.18 -1.12
CA PRO A 153 -19.68 6.90 -1.56
C PRO A 153 -19.72 5.91 -2.72
N ASP A 154 -20.71 5.01 -2.67
CA ASP A 154 -21.03 4.09 -3.76
C ASP A 154 -21.54 4.85 -5.00
N GLU A 155 -21.16 4.40 -6.19
CA GLU A 155 -21.77 4.83 -7.44
C GLU A 155 -23.21 4.31 -7.53
N ALA A 156 -24.05 4.95 -8.35
CA ALA A 156 -25.49 4.62 -8.42
C ALA A 156 -25.76 3.13 -8.69
N ASP A 157 -24.98 2.51 -9.59
CA ASP A 157 -25.10 1.10 -9.92
C ASP A 157 -24.69 0.19 -8.75
N ILE A 158 -23.69 0.60 -7.97
CA ILE A 158 -23.25 -0.11 -6.76
C ILE A 158 -24.30 0.00 -5.66
N VAL A 159 -24.93 1.17 -5.48
CA VAL A 159 -26.07 1.32 -4.55
C VAL A 159 -27.20 0.34 -4.89
N ALA A 160 -27.58 0.24 -6.17
CA ALA A 160 -28.62 -0.68 -6.62
C ALA A 160 -28.24 -2.15 -6.36
N LEU A 161 -27.00 -2.54 -6.66
CA LEU A 161 -26.50 -3.90 -6.39
C LEU A 161 -26.50 -4.22 -4.90
N ARG A 162 -26.08 -3.26 -4.07
CA ARG A 162 -26.03 -3.39 -2.62
C ARG A 162 -27.41 -3.60 -2.02
N GLN A 163 -28.41 -2.88 -2.51
CA GLN A 163 -29.81 -3.08 -2.13
C GLN A 163 -30.33 -4.46 -2.56
N ALA A 164 -30.00 -4.91 -3.77
CA ALA A 164 -30.41 -6.22 -4.27
C ALA A 164 -29.82 -7.38 -3.45
N PHE A 165 -28.57 -7.26 -3.00
CA PHE A 165 -27.94 -8.22 -2.09
C PHE A 165 -28.54 -8.17 -0.69
N ALA A 166 -28.76 -6.98 -0.13
CA ALA A 166 -29.39 -6.83 1.18
C ALA A 166 -30.83 -7.42 1.20
N ALA A 167 -31.59 -7.27 0.12
CA ALA A 167 -32.93 -7.85 -0.03
C ALA A 167 -32.93 -9.40 0.00
N GLN A 168 -31.78 -10.02 -0.28
CA GLN A 168 -31.57 -11.47 -0.21
C GLN A 168 -30.98 -11.91 1.14
N GLY A 169 -30.86 -11.00 2.11
CA GLY A 169 -30.28 -11.29 3.43
C GLY A 169 -28.75 -11.31 3.45
N LEU A 170 -28.07 -10.81 2.42
CA LEU A 170 -26.62 -10.64 2.42
C LEU A 170 -26.21 -9.33 3.11
N HIS A 171 -24.95 -9.24 3.53
CA HIS A 171 -24.41 -8.12 4.32
C HIS A 171 -23.28 -7.39 3.58
N PRO A 172 -23.56 -6.67 2.49
CA PRO A 172 -22.52 -5.92 1.79
C PRO A 172 -22.05 -4.71 2.60
N SER A 173 -20.74 -4.55 2.72
CA SER A 173 -20.06 -3.48 3.46
C SER A 173 -19.18 -2.64 2.54
N ALA A 174 -18.94 -1.39 2.92
CA ALA A 174 -17.99 -0.52 2.22
C ALA A 174 -16.55 -0.99 2.45
N LEU A 175 -15.73 -0.99 1.39
CA LEU A 175 -14.31 -1.26 1.50
C LEU A 175 -13.57 -0.07 2.14
N PRO A 176 -12.61 -0.30 3.05
CA PRO A 176 -11.75 0.77 3.54
C PRO A 176 -10.78 1.21 2.44
N LEU A 177 -10.88 2.47 2.03
CA LEU A 177 -10.17 3.01 0.88
C LEU A 177 -9.25 4.17 1.26
N GLY A 178 -8.01 4.14 0.79
CA GLY A 178 -7.08 5.26 0.85
C GLY A 178 -7.28 6.24 -0.32
N VAL A 179 -8.51 6.66 -0.61
CA VAL A 179 -8.80 7.53 -1.77
C VAL A 179 -9.63 8.74 -1.34
N ASP A 180 -9.11 9.94 -1.58
CA ASP A 180 -9.91 11.15 -1.63
C ASP A 180 -10.59 11.25 -3.01
N ILE A 181 -11.83 10.77 -3.08
CA ILE A 181 -12.54 10.65 -4.36
C ILE A 181 -12.79 12.00 -5.02
N ASP A 182 -13.09 13.04 -4.24
CA ASP A 182 -13.31 14.39 -4.76
C ASP A 182 -12.01 14.98 -5.32
N ALA A 183 -10.89 14.82 -4.59
CA ALA A 183 -9.59 15.26 -5.08
C ALA A 183 -9.14 14.45 -6.32
N TRP A 184 -9.46 13.16 -6.38
CA TRP A 184 -9.15 12.31 -7.52
C TRP A 184 -9.91 12.77 -8.77
N LEU A 185 -11.23 12.92 -8.67
CA LEU A 185 -12.11 13.26 -9.79
C LEU A 185 -11.92 14.70 -10.27
N LYS A 186 -11.45 15.62 -9.41
CA LYS A 186 -11.06 16.99 -9.82
C LYS A 186 -9.98 17.01 -10.90
N ARG A 187 -9.09 16.00 -10.92
CA ARG A 187 -8.02 15.92 -11.93
C ARG A 187 -8.54 15.39 -13.26
N ALA A 188 -9.33 14.32 -13.22
CA ALA A 188 -9.99 13.70 -14.36
C ALA A 188 -11.08 12.73 -13.88
N PRO A 189 -12.20 12.58 -14.62
CA PRO A 189 -13.26 11.63 -14.29
C PRO A 189 -12.87 10.20 -14.70
N THR A 190 -11.87 9.61 -14.04
CA THR A 190 -11.41 8.24 -14.28
C THR A 190 -11.58 7.36 -13.04
N THR A 191 -11.60 6.05 -13.23
CA THR A 191 -11.39 5.09 -12.14
C THR A 191 -9.98 5.24 -11.54
N TRP A 192 -9.72 4.62 -10.39
CA TRP A 192 -8.43 4.75 -9.67
C TRP A 192 -7.64 3.45 -9.52
N ASP A 193 -8.29 2.29 -9.61
CA ASP A 193 -7.58 1.01 -9.54
C ASP A 193 -6.73 0.79 -10.78
N ALA A 194 -5.50 0.31 -10.60
CA ALA A 194 -4.41 0.29 -11.59
C ALA A 194 -3.89 1.67 -12.07
N PHE A 195 -4.61 2.77 -11.85
CA PHE A 195 -4.16 4.11 -12.26
C PHE A 195 -3.07 4.65 -11.33
N PRO A 196 -1.92 5.11 -11.82
CA PRO A 196 -0.88 5.66 -10.95
C PRO A 196 -1.35 6.93 -10.22
N CYS A 197 -1.00 7.05 -8.94
CA CYS A 197 -1.22 8.27 -8.20
C CYS A 197 -0.10 9.29 -8.45
N THR A 198 -0.45 10.39 -9.13
CA THR A 198 0.45 11.52 -9.44
C THR A 198 0.17 12.77 -8.60
N THR A 199 -0.95 12.81 -7.88
CA THR A 199 -1.44 14.02 -7.19
C THR A 199 -1.56 13.87 -5.67
N GLY A 200 -1.35 12.67 -5.13
CA GLY A 200 -1.55 12.36 -3.71
C GLY A 200 -3.02 12.19 -3.29
N ALA A 201 -3.97 12.25 -4.22
CA ALA A 201 -5.40 12.00 -3.95
C ALA A 201 -5.70 10.53 -3.61
N LYS A 202 -4.94 9.60 -4.21
CA LYS A 202 -4.89 8.21 -3.78
C LYS A 202 -3.68 8.05 -2.84
N SER A 203 -3.93 7.74 -1.59
CA SER A 203 -2.88 7.47 -0.61
C SER A 203 -1.97 6.38 -1.13
N ASP A 204 -0.68 6.64 -1.12
CA ASP A 204 0.37 5.69 -1.47
C ASP A 204 1.56 5.92 -0.53
N ALA A 205 2.58 5.08 -0.65
CA ALA A 205 3.77 5.18 0.19
C ALA A 205 4.54 6.49 -0.02
N GLU A 206 4.52 7.11 -1.21
CA GLU A 206 5.22 8.38 -1.48
C GLU A 206 4.52 9.56 -0.80
N SER A 207 3.22 9.68 -1.00
CA SER A 207 2.36 10.78 -0.54
C SER A 207 1.99 10.70 0.94
N CYS A 208 2.16 9.54 1.56
CA CYS A 208 1.87 9.31 2.98
C CYS A 208 3.18 9.08 3.76
N GLY A 209 3.58 7.81 3.97
CA GLY A 209 4.72 7.47 4.83
C GLY A 209 6.02 8.18 4.46
N LEU A 210 6.38 8.23 3.17
CA LEU A 210 7.62 8.86 2.73
C LEU A 210 7.56 10.38 2.84
N ALA A 211 6.43 11.00 2.49
CA ALA A 211 6.21 12.43 2.67
C ALA A 211 6.36 12.82 4.15
N GLU A 212 5.83 12.02 5.08
CA GLU A 212 6.01 12.24 6.52
C GLU A 212 7.48 12.11 6.93
N ALA A 213 8.14 11.02 6.51
CA ALA A 213 9.55 10.78 6.84
C ALA A 213 10.47 11.92 6.36
N LEU A 214 10.27 12.42 5.14
CA LEU A 214 11.11 13.46 4.52
C LEU A 214 10.91 14.87 5.10
N ARG A 215 9.95 15.06 6.01
CA ARG A 215 9.87 16.30 6.81
C ARG A 215 11.04 16.44 7.78
N HIS A 216 11.73 15.35 8.08
CA HIS A 216 12.84 15.29 9.01
C HIS A 216 14.18 15.43 8.28
N PRO A 217 15.08 16.34 8.72
CA PRO A 217 16.35 16.60 8.04
C PRO A 217 17.36 15.44 8.13
N ASN A 218 17.13 14.48 9.03
CA ASN A 218 17.93 13.26 9.18
C ASN A 218 17.50 12.11 8.25
N VAL A 219 16.55 12.35 7.35
CA VAL A 219 16.07 11.35 6.37
C VAL A 219 16.45 11.79 4.95
N THR A 220 17.15 10.92 4.23
CA THR A 220 17.57 11.14 2.85
C THR A 220 16.99 10.06 1.95
N LEU A 221 16.39 10.45 0.82
CA LEU A 221 15.98 9.55 -0.26
C LEU A 221 16.96 9.63 -1.42
N LEU A 222 17.45 8.48 -1.88
CA LEU A 222 18.22 8.35 -3.12
C LEU A 222 17.41 7.55 -4.13
N THR A 223 17.04 8.18 -5.24
CA THR A 223 16.35 7.54 -6.37
C THR A 223 17.35 6.98 -7.38
N GLY A 224 16.89 6.19 -8.36
CA GLY A 224 17.75 5.60 -9.38
C GLY A 224 18.85 4.67 -8.82
N THR A 225 18.70 4.21 -7.58
CA THR A 225 19.73 3.52 -6.80
C THR A 225 19.36 2.07 -6.58
N LYS A 226 19.82 1.19 -7.48
CA LYS A 226 19.61 -0.26 -7.38
C LYS A 226 20.66 -0.89 -6.47
N VAL A 227 20.21 -1.45 -5.34
CA VAL A 227 21.07 -2.27 -4.48
C VAL A 227 21.31 -3.63 -5.14
N LEU A 228 22.58 -4.03 -5.27
CA LEU A 228 22.97 -5.29 -5.92
C LEU A 228 23.34 -6.40 -4.92
N ARG A 229 23.91 -6.04 -3.78
CA ARG A 229 24.36 -6.98 -2.75
C ARG A 229 24.48 -6.31 -1.40
N LEU A 230 24.31 -7.08 -0.34
CA LEU A 230 24.69 -6.70 1.02
C LEU A 230 26.09 -7.26 1.31
N LEU A 231 26.99 -6.41 1.79
CA LEU A 231 28.32 -6.81 2.22
C LEU A 231 28.31 -6.93 3.73
N SER A 232 28.63 -8.12 4.24
CA SER A 232 28.77 -8.35 5.68
C SER A 232 30.22 -8.74 6.00
N GLU A 233 30.83 -7.98 6.89
CA GLU A 233 32.03 -8.43 7.61
C GLU A 233 31.53 -9.26 8.78
N GLY A 234 31.52 -10.58 8.62
CA GLY A 234 30.74 -11.49 9.47
C GLY A 234 30.91 -11.28 10.97
N ARG A 235 29.79 -11.26 11.69
CA ARG A 235 29.71 -11.98 12.96
C ARG A 235 28.99 -13.28 12.65
N LEU A 236 29.74 -14.37 12.60
CA LEU A 236 29.16 -15.70 12.81
C LEU A 236 28.43 -15.63 14.15
N LEU A 237 27.11 -15.77 14.12
CA LEU A 237 26.29 -15.99 15.31
C LEU A 237 26.57 -17.40 15.86
#